data_AF-A0A7K2PCL4-F1
#
_entry.id   AF-A0A7K2PCL4-F1
#
_cell.length_a   1.000
_cell.length_b   1.000
_cell.length_c   1.000
_cell.angle_alpha   90.00
_cell.angle_beta   90.00
_cell.angle_gamma   90.00
#
_symmetry.space_group_name_H-M   'P 1'
#
loop_
_entity.id
_entity.type
_entity.pdbx_description
1 polymer ?
#
loop_
_entity_poly.entity_id
_entity_poly.type
_entity_poly.pdbx_seq_one_letter_code
_entity_poly.pdbx_strand_id
1 'polypeptide(L)' 'MAVNPQSMGGLRPVDLARAHGLSAQAVRNYEAAGILPPAARTASGYRVYTPLHARALAAFLALVAGHGHGTAAAVMRSVD' A
#
# COMPACT_ATOMS: atom_id res chain seq x y z
N MET A 1 -15.33 19.17 -14.36
CA MET A 1 -14.17 18.82 -13.53
C MET A 1 -13.80 17.38 -13.87
N ALA A 2 -12.68 17.16 -14.55
CA ALA A 2 -12.40 15.89 -15.24
C ALA A 2 -12.10 14.74 -14.27
N VAL A 3 -12.88 13.66 -14.35
CA VAL A 3 -12.56 12.40 -13.67
C VAL A 3 -11.43 11.73 -14.45
N ASN A 4 -10.27 11.61 -13.81
CA ASN A 4 -9.09 10.97 -14.42
C ASN A 4 -9.41 9.48 -14.69
N PRO A 5 -9.31 8.98 -15.93
CA PRO A 5 -9.59 7.58 -16.28
C PRO A 5 -8.67 6.56 -15.61
N GLN A 6 -7.62 7.01 -14.90
CA GLN A 6 -6.77 6.19 -14.04
C GLN A 6 -7.48 5.73 -12.75
N SER A 7 -8.65 6.28 -12.43
CA SER A 7 -9.42 5.92 -11.23
C SER A 7 -10.07 4.53 -11.32
N MET A 8 -9.99 3.86 -12.47
CA MET A 8 -10.36 2.46 -12.70
C MET A 8 -9.16 1.55 -13.04
N GLY A 9 -7.94 2.09 -13.06
CA GLY A 9 -6.70 1.36 -13.39
C GLY A 9 -5.87 1.10 -12.14
N GLY A 10 -5.34 -0.12 -11.99
CA GLY A 10 -4.49 -0.45 -10.86
C GLY A 10 -3.32 0.52 -10.68
N LEU A 11 -3.06 0.92 -9.44
CA LEU A 11 -1.92 1.75 -9.07
C LEU A 11 -0.63 0.93 -9.19
N ARG A 12 0.45 1.58 -9.65
CA ARG A 12 1.79 1.00 -9.57
C ARG A 12 2.35 1.27 -8.17
N PRO A 13 3.31 0.45 -7.69
CA PRO A 13 3.90 0.67 -6.37
C PRO A 13 4.57 2.04 -6.21
N VAL A 14 5.06 2.65 -7.29
CA VAL A 14 5.62 4.02 -7.26
C VAL A 14 4.55 5.08 -6.97
N ASP A 15 3.31 4.86 -7.43
CA ASP A 15 2.22 5.80 -7.25
C ASP A 15 1.79 5.83 -5.77
N LEU A 16 1.76 4.66 -5.10
CA LEU A 16 1.57 4.56 -3.64
C LEU A 16 2.71 5.22 -2.85
N ALA A 17 3.95 4.97 -3.28
CA ALA A 17 5.12 5.39 -2.53
C ALA A 17 5.30 6.92 -2.54
N ARG A 18 5.05 7.55 -3.70
CA ARG A 18 5.21 9.01 -3.89
C ARG A 18 4.33 9.85 -2.96
N ALA A 19 3.13 9.38 -2.63
CA ALA A 19 2.22 10.08 -1.72
C ALA A 19 2.81 10.26 -0.31
N HIS A 20 3.80 9.46 0.07
CA HIS A 20 4.38 9.43 1.41
C HIS A 20 5.92 9.58 1.41
N GLY A 21 6.52 9.98 0.28
CA GLY A 21 7.98 10.11 0.18
C GLY A 21 8.75 8.78 0.30
N LEU A 22 8.08 7.65 0.06
CA LEU A 22 8.66 6.32 0.15
C LEU A 22 9.25 5.86 -1.19
N SER A 23 10.08 4.81 -1.13
CA SER A 23 10.48 4.07 -2.33
C SER A 23 9.41 3.05 -2.71
N ALA A 24 9.32 2.72 -4.01
CA ALA A 24 8.47 1.62 -4.47
C ALA A 24 8.87 0.27 -3.85
N GLN A 25 10.13 0.11 -3.42
CA GLN A 25 10.58 -1.09 -2.70
C GLN A 25 10.00 -1.15 -1.28
N ALA A 26 9.90 -0.03 -0.58
CA ALA A 26 9.28 0.00 0.75
C ALA A 26 7.84 -0.52 0.71
N VAL A 27 7.06 -0.08 -0.29
CA VAL A 27 5.68 -0.57 -0.49
C VAL A 27 5.64 -2.09 -0.71
N ARG A 28 6.56 -2.64 -1.52
CA ARG A 28 6.67 -4.09 -1.74
C ARG A 28 7.10 -4.84 -0.48
N ASN A 29 7.97 -4.26 0.33
CA ASN A 29 8.39 -4.86 1.59
C ASN A 29 7.22 -4.91 2.59
N TYR A 30 6.39 -3.87 2.65
CA TYR A 30 5.21 -3.87 3.50
C TYR A 30 4.15 -4.87 3.04
N GLU A 31 3.95 -5.04 1.73
CA GLU A 31 3.12 -6.12 1.18
C GLU A 31 3.69 -7.50 1.53
N ALA A 32 4.99 -7.74 1.31
CA ALA A 32 5.64 -9.00 1.64
C ALA A 32 5.62 -9.32 3.15
N ALA A 33 5.62 -8.29 4.00
CA ALA A 33 5.53 -8.42 5.45
C ALA A 33 4.08 -8.58 5.96
N GLY A 34 3.08 -8.66 5.07
CA GLY A 34 1.66 -8.77 5.40
C GLY A 34 1.06 -7.51 6.03
N ILE A 35 1.75 -6.37 5.95
CA ILE A 35 1.25 -5.09 6.48
C ILE A 35 0.23 -4.48 5.52
N LEU A 36 0.44 -4.68 4.22
CA LEU A 36 -0.54 -4.33 3.19
C LEU A 36 -1.26 -5.59 2.71
N PRO A 37 -2.52 -5.48 2.26
CA PRO A 37 -3.21 -6.58 1.60
C PRO A 37 -2.41 -7.14 0.42
N PRO A 38 -2.55 -8.43 0.10
CA PRO A 38 -1.85 -9.04 -1.03
C PRO A 38 -2.30 -8.39 -2.34
N ALA A 39 -1.34 -7.93 -3.13
CA ALA A 39 -1.62 -7.33 -4.42
C ALA A 39 -1.97 -8.42 -5.45
N ALA A 40 -3.03 -8.19 -6.21
CA ALA A 40 -3.31 -9.00 -7.40
C ALA A 40 -2.15 -8.89 -8.40
N ARG A 41 -2.02 -9.89 -9.28
CA ARG A 41 -1.00 -9.89 -10.33
C ARG A 41 -1.64 -9.82 -11.70
N THR A 42 -1.02 -9.08 -12.62
CA THR A 42 -1.38 -9.12 -14.05
C THR A 42 -1.05 -10.49 -14.65
N ALA A 43 -1.57 -10.78 -15.83
CA ALA A 43 -1.17 -11.97 -16.61
C ALA A 43 0.36 -12.01 -16.89
N SER A 44 1.00 -10.85 -16.97
CA SER A 44 2.46 -10.69 -17.10
C SER A 44 3.23 -10.74 -15.78
N GLY A 45 2.55 -10.96 -14.65
CA GLY A 45 3.17 -11.15 -13.33
C GLY A 45 3.47 -9.87 -12.54
N TYR A 46 3.10 -8.69 -13.03
CA TYR A 46 3.28 -7.43 -12.30
C TYR A 46 2.23 -7.26 -11.21
N ARG A 47 2.61 -6.67 -10.07
CA ARG A 47 1.70 -6.33 -8.97
C ARG A 47 0.77 -5.19 -9.36
N VAL A 48 -0.50 -5.35 -9.02
CA VAL A 48 -1.58 -4.40 -9.23
C VAL A 48 -2.07 -3.93 -7.87
N TYR A 49 -1.79 -2.67 -7.53
CA TYR A 49 -2.29 -2.06 -6.30
C TYR A 49 -3.63 -1.38 -6.56
N THR A 50 -4.41 -1.21 -5.51
CA THR A 50 -5.75 -0.63 -5.55
C THR A 50 -5.87 0.49 -4.52
N PRO A 51 -6.96 1.29 -4.54
CA PRO A 51 -7.20 2.28 -3.48
C PRO A 51 -7.22 1.69 -2.06
N LEU A 52 -7.54 0.39 -1.90
CA LEU A 52 -7.43 -0.30 -0.61
C LEU A 52 -5.99 -0.29 -0.09
N HIS A 53 -5.02 -0.56 -0.95
CA HIS A 53 -3.61 -0.58 -0.57
C HIS A 53 -3.10 0.81 -0.18
N ALA A 54 -3.59 1.86 -0.85
CA ALA A 54 -3.28 3.24 -0.48
C ALA A 54 -3.82 3.58 0.92
N ARG A 55 -5.05 3.17 1.24
CA ARG A 55 -5.65 3.37 2.57
C ARG A 55 -4.90 2.57 3.65
N ALA A 56 -4.55 1.31 3.37
CA ALA A 56 -3.78 0.48 4.28
C ALA A 56 -2.40 1.09 4.57
N LEU A 57 -1.71 1.60 3.54
CA LEU A 57 -0.43 2.28 3.70
C LEU A 57 -0.55 3.55 4.55
N ALA A 58 -1.56 4.38 4.29
CA ALA A 58 -1.81 5.58 5.08
C ALA A 58 -2.13 5.25 6.55
N ALA A 59 -2.97 4.23 6.80
CA ALA A 59 -3.30 3.77 8.15
C ALA A 59 -2.05 3.25 8.89
N PHE A 60 -1.23 2.43 8.22
CA PHE A 60 0.02 1.95 8.77
C PHE A 60 0.95 3.10 9.18
N LEU A 61 1.16 4.09 8.31
CA LEU A 61 2.03 5.23 8.59
C LEU A 61 1.50 6.10 9.74
N ALA A 62 0.18 6.28 9.85
CA ALA A 62 -0.43 6.99 10.97
C ALA A 62 -0.18 6.24 12.30
N LEU A 63 -0.31 4.91 12.30
CA LEU A 63 0.00 4.08 13.48
C LEU A 63 1.49 4.13 13.83
N VAL A 64 2.38 4.15 12.84
CA VAL A 64 3.84 4.27 13.07
C VAL A 64 4.15 5.54 13.83
N ALA A 65 3.52 6.67 13.48
CA ALA A 65 3.74 7.94 14.15
C ALA A 65 3.34 7.95 15.63
N GLY A 66 2.31 7.17 16.01
CA GLY A 66 1.81 7.11 17.40
C GLY A 66 2.34 5.94 18.24
N HIS A 67 2.72 4.82 17.61
CA HIS A 67 2.96 3.54 18.31
C HIS A 67 4.26 2.84 17.88
N GLY A 68 5.01 3.43 16.96
CA GLY A 68 6.21 2.83 16.40
C GLY A 68 5.91 1.69 15.42
N HIS A 69 6.95 1.30 14.67
CA HIS A 69 6.79 0.39 13.53
C HIS A 69 6.36 -1.04 13.92
N GLY A 70 6.85 -1.56 15.05
CA GLY A 70 6.54 -2.93 15.50
C GLY A 70 5.04 -3.10 15.82
N THR A 71 4.51 -2.23 16.67
CA THR A 71 3.10 -2.22 17.07
C THR A 71 2.20 -1.95 15.87
N ALA A 72 2.52 -0.95 15.04
CA ALA A 72 1.76 -0.65 13.84
C ALA A 72 1.66 -1.87 12.91
N ALA A 73 2.78 -2.59 12.71
CA ALA A 73 2.80 -3.77 11.86
C ALA A 73 2.00 -4.94 12.46
N ALA A 74 2.02 -5.12 13.79
CA ALA A 74 1.21 -6.13 14.47
C ALA A 74 -0.29 -5.85 14.34
N VAL A 75 -0.70 -4.59 14.52
CA VAL A 75 -2.09 -4.15 14.33
C VAL A 75 -2.55 -4.42 12.90
N MET A 76 -1.81 -3.93 11.90
CA MET A 76 -2.20 -4.11 10.49
C MET A 76 -2.33 -5.58 10.07
N ARG A 77 -1.45 -6.46 10.57
CA ARG A 77 -1.53 -7.91 10.30
C ARG A 77 -2.67 -8.63 11.01
N SER A 78 -3.30 -8.01 12.00
CA SER A 78 -4.40 -8.62 12.76
C SER A 78 -5.77 -8.34 12.14
N VAL A 79 -5.83 -7.54 11.08
CA VAL A 79 -7.07 -7.19 10.38
C VAL A 79 -7.23 -8.12 9.19
N ASP A 80 -8.21 -9.03 9.27
CA ASP A 80 -8.66 -9.89 8.16
C ASP A 80 -9.74 -9.22 7.29
#